data_AF-A0A7X2PT93-F1
#
_entry.id   AF-A0A7X2PT93-F1
#
_cell.length_a   1.000
_cell.length_b   1.000
_cell.length_c   1.000
_cell.angle_alpha   90.00
_cell.angle_beta   90.00
_cell.angle_gamma   90.00
#
_symmetry.space_group_name_H-M   'P 1'
#
loop_
_entity.id
_entity.type
_entity.pdbx_description
1 polymer ?
#
loop_
_entity_poly.entity_id
_entity_poly.type
_entity_poly.pdbx_seq_one_letter_code
_entity_poly.pdbx_strand_id
1 'polypeptide(L)'
;MMGTAIERDVWAELSTAMAAYLRTMTATAECLEKAWPEIGAPYRTRIKGLHSRLSFGVTRAAIKESSETLEAELRDFGVVVNRAQTERTIDLERGILALREMMDAMSRQQHVYREHLRELAGQLATAAGTASDPAQFSAALVNLAETMKRETAPELTRMDREAASLSERLAGPPSIDPVTGLINAVEFERQVAAYQLNGTTFSLLLFRLGGPLGDQVMQQAASRLSTEFRRRDRVGRWRKNEFAVLFAGPPDRAEERALYTAARLEGPYGLVNGEVVHITAEVNILPSSAEL
;
A
#
# COMPACT_ATOMS: atom_id res chain seq x y z
N MET A 1 40.97 1.90 -46.27
CA MET A 1 41.19 2.35 -44.88
C MET A 1 40.09 3.26 -44.29
N MET A 2 39.04 3.64 -45.03
CA MET A 2 37.95 4.49 -44.48
C MET A 2 36.83 3.73 -43.72
N GLY A 3 36.67 2.42 -43.92
CA GLY A 3 35.57 1.64 -43.29
C GLY A 3 35.70 1.45 -41.78
N THR A 4 36.92 1.33 -41.25
CA THR A 4 37.18 1.05 -39.83
C THR A 4 37.01 2.28 -38.92
N ALA A 5 37.07 3.49 -39.49
CA ALA A 5 36.84 4.73 -38.74
C ALA A 5 35.35 5.00 -38.54
N ILE A 6 34.52 4.74 -39.55
CA ILE A 6 33.06 4.93 -39.51
C ILE A 6 32.40 3.92 -38.58
N GLU A 7 32.83 2.64 -38.60
CA GLU A 7 32.29 1.63 -37.68
C GLU A 7 32.63 1.93 -36.20
N ARG A 8 33.82 2.51 -35.93
CA ARG A 8 34.22 2.87 -34.56
C ARG A 8 33.35 3.97 -33.97
N ASP A 9 32.90 4.91 -34.80
CA ASP A 9 32.07 6.04 -34.38
C ASP A 9 30.66 5.57 -33.99
N VAL A 10 30.06 4.71 -34.81
CA VAL A 10 28.71 4.15 -34.57
C VAL A 10 28.64 3.33 -33.28
N TRP A 11 29.68 2.54 -32.98
CA TRP A 11 29.73 1.78 -31.72
C TRP A 11 29.87 2.67 -30.49
N ALA A 12 30.64 3.76 -30.59
CA ALA A 12 30.80 4.73 -29.52
C ALA A 12 29.50 5.52 -29.25
N GLU A 13 28.80 5.93 -30.32
CA GLU A 13 27.49 6.57 -30.22
C GLU A 13 26.43 5.64 -29.61
N LEU A 14 26.38 4.38 -30.03
CA LEU A 14 25.44 3.39 -29.48
C LEU A 14 25.71 3.12 -27.99
N SER A 15 26.98 2.99 -27.61
CA SER A 15 27.37 2.81 -26.21
C SER A 15 26.96 4.02 -25.36
N THR A 16 27.18 5.23 -25.88
CA THR A 16 26.79 6.48 -25.22
C THR A 16 25.27 6.60 -25.06
N ALA A 17 24.51 6.29 -26.11
CA ALA A 17 23.05 6.29 -26.08
C ALA A 17 22.50 5.26 -25.07
N MET A 18 23.10 4.07 -25.02
CA MET A 18 22.73 3.04 -24.04
C MET A 18 23.03 3.49 -22.60
N ALA A 19 24.21 4.05 -22.36
CA ALA A 19 24.58 4.57 -21.04
C ALA A 19 23.62 5.69 -20.59
N ALA A 20 23.24 6.58 -21.51
CA ALA A 20 22.26 7.62 -21.25
C ALA A 20 20.87 7.03 -20.91
N TYR A 21 20.40 6.05 -21.68
CA TYR A 21 19.13 5.36 -21.42
C TYR A 21 19.10 4.69 -20.03
N LEU A 22 20.13 3.92 -19.68
CA LEU A 22 20.24 3.25 -18.39
C LEU A 22 20.32 4.23 -17.21
N ARG A 23 21.06 5.34 -17.38
CA ARG A 23 21.10 6.42 -16.38
C ARG A 23 19.71 7.04 -16.18
N THR A 24 18.99 7.32 -17.25
CA THR A 24 17.63 7.86 -17.19
C THR A 24 16.69 6.89 -16.46
N MET A 25 16.75 5.58 -16.75
CA MET A 25 15.94 4.58 -16.03
C MET A 25 16.19 4.61 -14.52
N THR A 26 17.47 4.70 -14.12
CA THR A 26 17.86 4.74 -12.70
C THR A 26 17.38 6.02 -12.04
N ALA A 27 17.63 7.17 -12.67
CA ALA A 27 17.19 8.47 -12.17
C ALA A 27 15.67 8.53 -12.02
N THR A 28 14.92 8.05 -13.03
CA THR A 28 13.46 7.97 -12.96
C THR A 28 13.02 7.10 -11.79
N ALA A 29 13.56 5.88 -11.65
CA ALA A 29 13.21 4.97 -10.55
C ALA A 29 13.43 5.59 -9.16
N GLU A 30 14.54 6.32 -8.98
CA GLU A 30 14.84 7.02 -7.73
C GLU A 30 13.89 8.20 -7.50
N CYS A 31 13.52 8.94 -8.54
CA CYS A 31 12.54 10.02 -8.45
C CYS A 31 11.15 9.50 -8.07
N LEU A 32 10.71 8.35 -8.61
CA LEU A 32 9.41 7.76 -8.26
C LEU A 32 9.34 7.40 -6.77
N GLU A 33 10.38 6.73 -6.24
CA GLU A 33 10.47 6.37 -4.82
C GLU A 33 10.56 7.61 -3.92
N LYS A 34 11.32 8.65 -4.31
CA LYS A 34 11.40 9.89 -3.54
C LYS A 34 10.10 10.68 -3.53
N ALA A 35 9.40 10.74 -4.66
CA ALA A 35 8.15 11.49 -4.79
C ALA A 35 7.03 10.84 -3.97
N TRP A 36 6.93 9.50 -4.02
CA TRP A 36 5.92 8.73 -3.30
C TRP A 36 6.55 7.43 -2.79
N PRO A 37 7.08 7.38 -1.55
CA PRO A 37 7.83 6.21 -1.06
C PRO A 37 7.05 4.89 -1.09
N GLU A 38 5.82 4.91 -0.60
CA GLU A 38 4.96 3.72 -0.49
C GLU A 38 4.58 3.17 -1.87
N ILE A 39 4.22 4.06 -2.80
CA ILE A 39 3.77 3.70 -4.15
C ILE A 39 4.97 3.41 -5.04
N GLY A 40 6.03 4.22 -4.96
CA GLY A 40 7.18 4.26 -5.86
C GLY A 40 8.21 3.16 -5.62
N ALA A 41 8.35 2.64 -4.38
CA ALA A 41 9.32 1.58 -4.07
C ALA A 41 9.12 0.29 -4.91
N PRO A 42 7.87 -0.20 -5.12
CA PRO A 42 7.61 -1.28 -6.08
C PRO A 42 8.09 -0.97 -7.51
N TYR A 43 7.79 0.22 -8.05
CA TYR A 43 8.20 0.60 -9.42
C TYR A 43 9.72 0.72 -9.52
N ARG A 44 10.39 1.27 -8.51
CA ARG A 44 11.85 1.32 -8.47
C ARG A 44 12.46 -0.08 -8.57
N THR A 45 11.93 -1.03 -7.79
CA THR A 45 12.41 -2.41 -7.81
C THR A 45 12.23 -3.04 -9.19
N ARG A 46 11.11 -2.77 -9.86
CA ARG A 46 10.83 -3.27 -11.22
C ARG A 46 11.72 -2.62 -12.27
N ILE A 47 11.87 -1.29 -12.27
CA ILE A 47 12.73 -0.54 -13.20
C ILE A 47 14.21 -0.93 -13.03
N LYS A 48 14.70 -1.10 -11.79
CA LYS A 48 16.07 -1.61 -11.53
C LYS A 48 16.28 -3.03 -12.08
N GLY A 49 15.23 -3.85 -12.09
CA GLY A 49 15.25 -5.15 -12.76
C GLY A 49 15.44 -5.04 -14.27
N LEU A 50 14.71 -4.14 -14.91
CA LEU A 50 14.86 -3.87 -16.34
C LEU A 50 16.26 -3.37 -16.68
N HIS A 51 16.79 -2.43 -15.88
CA HIS A 51 18.16 -1.93 -16.00
C HIS A 51 19.18 -3.08 -15.96
N SER A 52 19.09 -3.94 -14.94
CA SER A 52 20.02 -5.05 -14.76
C SER A 52 20.00 -6.04 -15.93
N ARG A 53 18.83 -6.33 -16.51
CA ARG A 53 18.76 -7.21 -17.69
C ARG A 53 19.47 -6.61 -18.90
N LEU A 54 19.27 -5.33 -19.15
CA LEU A 54 19.88 -4.64 -20.28
C LEU A 54 21.39 -4.54 -20.14
N SER A 55 21.92 -4.38 -18.92
CA SER A 55 23.38 -4.31 -18.71
C SER A 55 24.12 -5.62 -19.04
N PHE A 56 23.44 -6.78 -19.04
CA PHE A 56 24.06 -8.07 -19.34
C PHE A 56 23.74 -8.62 -20.74
N GLY A 57 22.72 -8.10 -21.44
CA GLY A 57 22.22 -8.68 -22.68
C GLY A 57 21.60 -7.65 -23.62
N VAL A 58 22.42 -6.73 -24.13
CA VAL A 58 21.96 -5.69 -25.05
C VAL A 58 21.65 -6.30 -26.42
N THR A 59 20.35 -6.41 -26.72
CA THR A 59 19.86 -6.73 -28.07
C THR A 59 18.80 -5.71 -28.47
N ARG A 60 18.59 -5.51 -29.77
CA ARG A 60 17.55 -4.61 -30.28
C ARG A 60 16.16 -4.97 -29.75
N ALA A 61 15.87 -6.27 -29.66
CA ALA A 61 14.62 -6.77 -29.09
C ALA A 61 14.50 -6.44 -27.59
N ALA A 62 15.58 -6.64 -26.82
CA ALA A 62 15.60 -6.33 -25.40
C ALA A 62 15.41 -4.84 -25.11
N ILE A 63 16.00 -3.95 -25.93
CA ILE A 63 15.82 -2.48 -25.81
C ILE A 63 14.37 -2.09 -26.09
N LYS A 64 13.77 -2.63 -27.15
CA LYS A 64 12.37 -2.36 -27.49
C LYS A 64 11.43 -2.85 -26.39
N GLU A 65 11.64 -4.08 -25.91
CA GLU A 65 10.84 -4.64 -24.81
C GLU A 65 11.00 -3.83 -23.52
N SER A 66 12.22 -3.37 -23.21
CA SER A 66 12.46 -2.57 -22.01
C SER A 66 11.82 -1.20 -22.09
N SER A 67 11.81 -0.54 -23.27
CA SER A 67 11.13 0.74 -23.44
C SER A 67 9.62 0.60 -23.28
N GLU A 68 9.02 -0.43 -23.88
CA GLU A 68 7.58 -0.71 -23.74
C GLU A 68 7.21 -1.02 -22.28
N THR A 69 8.04 -1.80 -21.59
CA THR A 69 7.81 -2.12 -20.17
C THR A 69 7.96 -0.88 -19.29
N LEU A 70 9.00 -0.07 -19.52
CA LEU A 70 9.22 1.16 -18.77
C LEU A 70 8.05 2.14 -18.95
N GLU A 71 7.55 2.31 -20.17
CA GLU A 71 6.39 3.16 -20.44
C GLU A 71 5.14 2.66 -19.70
N ALA A 72 4.87 1.35 -19.77
CA ALA A 72 3.75 0.74 -19.05
C ALA A 72 3.84 0.94 -17.53
N GLU A 73 5.03 0.77 -16.95
CA GLU A 73 5.29 1.00 -15.52
C GLU A 73 5.08 2.46 -15.13
N LEU A 74 5.53 3.42 -15.95
CA LEU A 74 5.34 4.85 -15.68
C LEU A 74 3.88 5.28 -15.81
N ARG A 75 3.15 4.71 -16.78
CA ARG A 75 1.73 4.96 -16.96
C ARG A 75 0.91 4.42 -15.77
N ASP A 76 1.19 3.18 -15.35
CA ASP A 76 0.55 2.61 -14.16
C ASP A 76 0.88 3.43 -12.90
N PHE A 77 2.14 3.84 -12.71
CA PHE A 77 2.51 4.73 -11.61
C PHE A 77 1.69 6.02 -11.61
N GLY A 78 1.54 6.68 -12.76
CA GLY A 78 0.74 7.90 -12.88
C GLY A 78 -0.72 7.70 -12.48
N VAL A 79 -1.33 6.59 -12.90
CA VAL A 79 -2.70 6.23 -12.52
C VAL A 79 -2.81 6.00 -11.01
N VAL A 80 -1.87 5.27 -10.42
CA VAL A 80 -1.87 4.97 -8.98
C VAL A 80 -1.68 6.21 -8.13
N VAL A 81 -0.71 7.06 -8.47
CA VAL A 81 -0.48 8.30 -7.74
C VAL A 81 -1.69 9.22 -7.84
N ASN A 82 -2.30 9.37 -9.01
CA ASN A 82 -3.48 10.22 -9.18
C ASN A 82 -4.67 9.70 -8.34
N ARG A 83 -4.88 8.38 -8.33
CA ARG A 83 -5.91 7.76 -7.50
C ARG A 83 -5.64 7.96 -6.01
N ALA A 84 -4.44 7.63 -5.55
CA ALA A 84 -4.05 7.80 -4.16
C ALA A 84 -4.14 9.26 -3.70
N GLN A 85 -3.76 10.21 -4.56
CA GLN A 85 -3.90 11.63 -4.29
C GLN A 85 -5.37 12.05 -4.19
N THR A 86 -6.24 11.55 -5.07
CA THR A 86 -7.68 11.82 -5.04
C THR A 86 -8.31 11.26 -3.77
N GLU A 87 -8.00 10.00 -3.42
CA GLU A 87 -8.48 9.35 -2.20
C GLU A 87 -8.01 10.09 -0.94
N ARG A 88 -6.71 10.45 -0.86
CA ARG A 88 -6.17 11.28 0.24
C ARG A 88 -6.86 12.65 0.32
N THR A 89 -7.18 13.28 -0.80
CA THR A 89 -7.88 14.57 -0.82
C THR A 89 -9.30 14.43 -0.26
N ILE A 90 -10.05 13.42 -0.71
CA ILE A 90 -11.41 13.13 -0.21
C ILE A 90 -11.37 12.81 1.29
N ASP A 91 -10.39 12.03 1.73
CA ASP A 91 -10.24 11.67 3.13
C ASP A 91 -9.88 12.87 4.01
N LEU A 92 -9.00 13.77 3.54
CA LEU A 92 -8.72 15.05 4.21
C LEU A 92 -9.97 15.92 4.32
N GLU A 93 -10.73 16.09 3.24
CA GLU A 93 -11.95 16.90 3.25
C GLU A 93 -12.98 16.37 4.26
N ARG A 94 -13.18 15.04 4.28
CA ARG A 94 -14.06 14.38 5.26
C ARG A 94 -13.54 14.54 6.68
N GLY A 95 -12.24 14.39 6.89
CA GLY A 95 -11.61 14.56 8.20
C GLY A 95 -11.75 15.99 8.73
N ILE A 96 -11.51 17.00 7.88
CA ILE A 96 -11.69 18.42 8.23
C ILE A 96 -13.14 18.71 8.60
N LEU A 97 -14.11 18.18 7.84
CA LEU A 97 -15.53 18.35 8.15
C LEU A 97 -15.88 17.76 9.53
N ALA A 98 -15.44 16.54 9.81
CA ALA A 98 -15.69 15.87 11.09
C ALA A 98 -15.06 16.63 12.27
N LEU A 99 -13.81 17.11 12.11
CA LEU A 99 -13.14 17.94 13.12
C LEU A 99 -13.89 19.26 13.36
N ARG A 100 -14.39 19.90 12.30
CA ARG A 100 -15.18 21.13 12.40
C ARG A 100 -16.48 20.91 13.17
N GLU A 101 -17.20 19.83 12.90
CA GLU A 101 -18.43 19.49 13.62
C GLU A 101 -18.17 19.28 15.12
N MET A 102 -17.06 18.63 15.48
CA MET A 102 -16.65 18.44 16.87
C MET A 102 -16.23 19.75 17.54
N MET A 103 -15.48 20.61 16.83
CA MET A 103 -15.12 21.95 17.33
C MET A 103 -16.35 22.82 17.57
N ASP A 104 -17.34 22.77 16.67
CA ASP A 104 -18.60 23.50 16.83
C ASP A 104 -19.41 22.97 18.03
N ALA A 105 -19.41 21.66 18.27
CA ALA A 105 -20.02 21.06 19.45
C ALA A 105 -19.34 21.53 20.75
N MET A 106 -18.00 21.44 20.81
CA MET A 106 -17.22 21.88 21.97
C MET A 106 -17.39 23.39 22.23
N SER A 107 -17.44 24.21 21.18
CA SER A 107 -17.68 25.65 21.30
C SER A 107 -19.05 25.95 21.91
N ARG A 108 -20.11 25.27 21.44
CA ARG A 108 -21.46 25.38 22.05
C ARG A 108 -21.44 24.99 23.53
N GLN A 109 -20.74 23.92 23.89
CA GLN A 109 -20.62 23.47 25.28
C GLN A 109 -19.85 24.46 26.16
N GLN A 110 -18.76 25.04 25.66
CA GLN A 110 -18.03 26.10 26.37
C GLN A 110 -18.88 27.35 26.59
N HIS A 111 -19.76 27.69 25.65
CA HIS A 111 -20.72 28.77 25.83
C HIS A 111 -21.68 28.49 26.99
N VAL A 112 -22.20 27.27 27.11
CA VAL A 112 -23.06 26.86 28.24
C VAL A 112 -22.33 26.98 29.58
N TYR A 113 -21.09 26.50 29.68
CA TYR A 113 -20.30 26.63 30.91
C TYR A 113 -19.99 28.08 31.27
N ARG A 114 -19.74 28.93 30.27
CA ARG A 114 -19.53 30.36 30.50
C ARG A 114 -20.76 31.04 31.09
N GLU A 115 -21.96 30.68 30.62
CA GLU A 115 -23.21 31.20 31.19
C GLU A 115 -23.45 30.68 32.62
N HIS A 116 -23.23 29.40 32.90
CA HIS A 116 -23.33 28.86 34.27
C HIS A 116 -22.32 29.53 35.23
N LEU A 117 -21.08 29.79 34.79
CA LEU A 117 -20.09 30.52 35.59
C LEU A 117 -20.52 31.96 35.87
N ARG A 118 -21.11 32.65 34.89
CA ARG A 118 -21.66 34.01 35.08
C ARG A 118 -22.82 34.01 36.07
N GLU A 119 -23.71 33.03 35.98
CA GLU A 119 -24.84 32.89 36.90
C GLU A 119 -24.35 32.67 38.34
N LEU A 120 -23.41 31.75 38.56
CA LEU A 120 -22.78 31.51 39.86
C LEU A 120 -22.07 32.76 40.40
N ALA A 121 -21.35 33.49 39.53
CA ALA A 121 -20.71 34.75 39.92
C ALA A 121 -21.74 35.84 40.27
N GLY A 122 -22.89 35.88 39.59
CA GLY A 122 -24.00 36.77 39.92
C GLY A 122 -24.65 36.43 41.27
N GLN A 123 -24.86 35.14 41.53
CA GLN A 123 -25.36 34.64 42.83
C GLN A 123 -24.41 34.97 43.97
N LEU A 124 -23.09 34.89 43.74
CA LEU A 124 -22.09 35.34 44.71
C LEU A 124 -22.18 36.83 45.01
N ALA A 125 -22.31 37.66 43.97
CA ALA A 125 -22.33 39.11 44.13
C ALA A 125 -23.55 39.58 44.94
N THR A 126 -24.69 38.91 44.79
CA THR A 126 -25.89 39.15 45.62
C THR A 126 -25.78 38.53 47.00
N ALA A 127 -25.20 37.34 47.12
CA ALA A 127 -24.97 36.63 48.38
C ALA A 127 -23.94 37.31 49.28
N ALA A 128 -22.96 38.04 48.74
CA ALA A 128 -21.99 38.80 49.53
C ALA A 128 -22.62 39.94 50.35
N GLY A 129 -23.87 40.32 50.06
CA GLY A 129 -24.67 41.27 50.85
C GLY A 129 -25.50 40.63 51.97
N THR A 130 -25.57 39.30 52.03
CA THR A 130 -26.29 38.53 53.05
C THR A 130 -25.34 37.50 53.69
N ALA A 131 -25.63 36.99 54.88
CA ALA A 131 -24.79 35.96 55.50
C ALA A 131 -24.97 34.60 54.79
N SER A 132 -24.40 34.45 53.59
CA SER A 132 -24.39 33.19 52.84
C SER A 132 -23.20 32.31 53.24
N ASP A 133 -23.41 30.99 53.25
CA ASP A 133 -22.44 29.98 53.67
C ASP A 133 -21.37 29.72 52.58
N PRO A 134 -20.08 30.05 52.81
CA PRO A 134 -19.02 29.81 51.84
C PRO A 134 -18.83 28.32 51.49
N ALA A 135 -19.30 27.38 52.32
CA ALA A 135 -19.26 25.95 52.01
C ALA A 135 -20.20 25.57 50.85
N GLN A 136 -21.40 26.17 50.75
CA GLN A 136 -22.33 25.91 49.64
C GLN A 136 -21.76 26.37 48.30
N PHE A 137 -21.06 27.51 48.31
CA PHE A 137 -20.43 28.03 47.09
C PHE A 137 -19.25 27.16 46.62
N SER A 138 -18.38 26.74 47.56
CA SER A 138 -17.29 25.81 47.24
C SER A 138 -17.83 24.50 46.67
N ALA A 139 -18.94 23.98 47.22
CA ALA A 139 -19.59 22.78 46.70
C ALA A 139 -20.15 22.98 45.28
N ALA A 140 -20.75 24.14 44.98
CA ALA A 140 -21.25 24.46 43.65
C ALA A 140 -20.13 24.55 42.59
N LEU A 141 -18.99 25.17 42.93
CA LEU A 141 -17.82 25.22 42.04
C LEU A 141 -17.22 23.84 41.77
N VAL A 142 -17.06 23.01 42.82
CA VAL A 142 -16.54 21.65 42.67
C VAL A 142 -17.48 20.81 41.79
N ASN A 143 -18.79 20.92 41.99
CA ASN A 143 -19.78 20.24 41.16
C ASN A 143 -19.73 20.70 39.70
N LEU A 144 -19.58 22.00 39.44
CA LEU A 144 -19.43 22.51 38.08
C LEU A 144 -18.15 22.01 37.42
N ALA A 145 -17.02 22.05 38.13
CA ALA A 145 -15.74 21.56 37.61
C ALA A 145 -15.77 20.05 37.31
N GLU A 146 -16.42 19.25 38.17
CA GLU A 146 -16.61 17.82 37.92
C GLU A 146 -17.56 17.55 36.76
N THR A 147 -18.64 18.33 36.60
CA THR A 147 -19.53 18.25 35.43
C THR A 147 -18.78 18.60 34.15
N MET A 148 -18.03 19.71 34.13
CA MET A 148 -17.19 20.11 33.00
C MET A 148 -16.23 18.99 32.61
N LYS A 149 -15.54 18.39 33.59
CA LYS A 149 -14.59 17.29 33.37
C LYS A 149 -15.26 16.04 32.81
N ARG A 150 -16.41 15.63 33.36
CA ARG A 150 -17.16 14.45 32.89
C ARG A 150 -17.69 14.62 31.48
N GLU A 151 -18.06 15.84 31.10
CA GLU A 151 -18.64 16.11 29.79
C GLU A 151 -17.59 16.45 28.71
N THR A 152 -16.45 17.06 29.05
CA THR A 152 -15.37 17.36 28.06
C THR A 152 -14.42 16.20 27.79
N ALA A 153 -14.14 15.35 28.79
CA ALA A 153 -13.27 14.17 28.60
C ALA A 153 -13.71 13.22 27.46
N PRO A 154 -15.00 12.85 27.32
CA PRO A 154 -15.41 11.96 26.22
C PRO A 154 -15.33 12.64 24.85
N GLU A 155 -15.55 13.96 24.77
CA GLU A 155 -15.41 14.71 23.52
C GLU A 155 -13.96 14.79 23.05
N LEU A 156 -13.02 15.10 23.94
CA LEU A 156 -11.59 15.08 23.63
C LEU A 156 -11.12 13.69 23.19
N THR A 157 -11.54 12.65 23.91
CA THR A 157 -11.22 11.25 23.55
C THR A 157 -11.79 10.88 22.18
N ARG A 158 -12.93 11.45 21.79
CA ARG A 158 -13.53 11.26 20.47
C ARG A 158 -12.72 11.99 19.39
N MET A 159 -12.31 13.23 19.64
CA MET A 159 -11.45 13.98 18.72
C MET A 159 -10.11 13.27 18.47
N ASP A 160 -9.48 12.75 19.52
CA ASP A 160 -8.21 11.99 19.41
C ASP A 160 -8.39 10.73 18.55
N ARG A 161 -9.50 10.00 18.74
CA ARG A 161 -9.81 8.81 17.93
C ARG A 161 -10.06 9.15 16.47
N GLU A 162 -10.80 10.21 16.19
CA GLU A 162 -11.08 10.63 14.82
C GLU A 162 -9.81 11.11 14.11
N ALA A 163 -8.95 11.86 14.82
CA ALA A 163 -7.65 12.28 14.31
C ALA A 163 -6.72 11.09 14.02
N ALA A 164 -6.69 10.09 14.90
CA ALA A 164 -5.95 8.85 14.68
C ALA A 164 -6.49 8.07 13.46
N SER A 165 -7.82 7.93 13.36
CA SER A 165 -8.46 7.24 12.23
C SER A 165 -8.22 7.97 10.90
N LEU A 166 -8.27 9.30 10.88
CA LEU A 166 -7.91 10.09 9.71
C LEU A 166 -6.45 9.87 9.31
N SER A 167 -5.53 9.89 10.28
CA SER A 167 -4.12 9.63 10.02
C SER A 167 -3.88 8.25 9.41
N GLU A 168 -4.60 7.22 9.88
CA GLU A 168 -4.52 5.86 9.35
C GLU A 168 -5.06 5.76 7.92
N ARG A 169 -6.21 6.40 7.64
CA ARG A 169 -6.79 6.46 6.30
C ARG A 169 -5.88 7.17 5.29
N LEU A 170 -5.22 8.24 5.71
CA LEU A 170 -4.28 8.98 4.87
C LEU A 170 -2.99 8.20 4.57
N ALA A 171 -2.54 7.35 5.50
CA ALA A 171 -1.44 6.43 5.25
C ALA A 171 -1.81 5.38 4.17
N GLY A 172 -3.09 4.96 4.13
CA GLY A 172 -3.58 3.95 3.20
C GLY A 172 -3.15 2.53 3.60
N PRO A 173 -3.78 1.48 3.04
CA PRO A 173 -3.38 0.10 3.34
C PRO A 173 -2.00 -0.19 2.75
N PRO A 174 -1.09 -0.84 3.49
CA PRO A 174 0.23 -1.18 2.98
C PRO A 174 0.08 -2.10 1.77
N SER A 175 0.60 -1.72 0.60
CA SER A 175 0.49 -2.52 -0.64
C SER A 175 1.18 -3.89 -0.58
N ILE A 176 1.91 -4.17 0.51
CA ILE A 176 2.70 -5.38 0.73
C ILE A 176 2.16 -6.11 1.96
N ASP A 177 1.97 -7.42 1.85
CA ASP A 177 1.65 -8.31 2.96
C ASP A 177 2.86 -8.44 3.91
N PRO A 178 2.71 -8.14 5.22
CA PRO A 178 3.84 -8.05 6.15
C PRO A 178 4.50 -9.39 6.44
N VAL A 179 3.78 -10.51 6.24
CA VAL A 179 4.33 -11.85 6.50
C VAL A 179 5.19 -12.29 5.32
N THR A 180 4.67 -12.17 4.10
CA THR A 180 5.27 -12.75 2.89
C THR A 180 6.13 -11.78 2.10
N GLY A 181 5.99 -10.47 2.31
CA GLY A 181 6.66 -9.44 1.53
C GLY A 181 6.17 -9.31 0.08
N LEU A 182 5.08 -10.00 -0.27
CA LEU A 182 4.43 -9.93 -1.59
C LEU A 182 3.38 -8.83 -1.61
N ILE A 183 2.89 -8.46 -2.81
CA ILE A 183 1.74 -7.56 -2.89
C ILE A 183 0.53 -8.21 -2.20
N ASN A 184 -0.25 -7.40 -1.48
CA ASN A 184 -1.46 -7.87 -0.83
C ASN A 184 -2.60 -8.08 -1.84
N ALA A 185 -3.72 -8.66 -1.40
CA ALA A 185 -4.87 -8.95 -2.26
C ALA A 185 -5.44 -7.68 -2.94
N VAL A 186 -5.51 -6.58 -2.20
CA VAL A 186 -6.04 -5.29 -2.71
C VAL A 186 -5.20 -4.75 -3.86
N GLU A 187 -3.87 -4.73 -3.70
CA GLU A 187 -2.96 -4.31 -4.76
C GLU A 187 -2.94 -5.33 -5.91
N PHE A 188 -3.11 -6.62 -5.62
CA PHE A 188 -3.20 -7.64 -6.66
C PHE A 188 -4.45 -7.47 -7.54
N GLU A 189 -5.64 -7.30 -6.95
CA GLU A 189 -6.88 -7.00 -7.65
C GLU A 189 -6.74 -5.77 -8.54
N ARG A 190 -6.09 -4.72 -8.02
CA ARG A 190 -5.80 -3.51 -8.78
C ARG A 190 -4.93 -3.79 -10.02
N GLN A 191 -3.90 -4.62 -9.89
CA GLN A 191 -3.05 -5.02 -11.01
C GLN A 191 -3.83 -5.81 -12.07
N VAL A 192 -4.75 -6.70 -11.66
CA VAL A 192 -5.63 -7.42 -12.58
C VAL A 192 -6.50 -6.44 -13.38
N ALA A 193 -7.15 -5.50 -12.70
CA ALA A 193 -7.97 -4.49 -13.35
C ALA A 193 -7.17 -3.63 -14.35
N ALA A 194 -5.93 -3.29 -14.02
CA ALA A 194 -5.05 -2.55 -14.92
C ALA A 194 -4.71 -3.35 -16.19
N TYR A 195 -4.47 -4.66 -16.08
CA TYR A 195 -4.22 -5.52 -17.25
C TYR A 195 -5.47 -5.67 -18.14
N GLN A 196 -6.66 -5.77 -17.54
CA GLN A 196 -7.94 -5.80 -18.26
C GLN A 196 -8.17 -4.50 -19.04
N LEU A 197 -7.98 -3.35 -18.41
CA LEU A 197 -8.15 -2.04 -19.04
C LEU A 197 -7.17 -1.82 -20.20
N ASN A 198 -5.94 -2.32 -20.08
CA ASN A 198 -4.92 -2.20 -21.12
C ASN A 198 -5.07 -3.25 -22.25
N GLY A 199 -6.10 -4.11 -22.20
CA GLY A 199 -6.32 -5.16 -23.21
C GLY A 199 -5.16 -6.16 -23.30
N THR A 200 -4.38 -6.32 -22.24
CA THR A 200 -3.22 -7.22 -22.23
C THR A 200 -3.70 -8.65 -22.03
N THR A 201 -3.19 -9.61 -22.80
CA THR A 201 -3.48 -11.03 -22.57
C THR A 201 -2.77 -11.51 -21.30
N PHE A 202 -3.53 -12.03 -20.34
CA PHE A 202 -3.00 -12.63 -19.12
C PHE A 202 -3.79 -13.87 -18.71
N SER A 203 -3.30 -14.60 -17.72
CA SER A 203 -4.03 -15.67 -17.04
C SER A 203 -3.81 -15.53 -15.54
N LEU A 204 -4.83 -15.84 -14.75
CA LEU A 204 -4.74 -15.73 -13.31
C LEU A 204 -4.61 -17.13 -12.70
N LEU A 205 -3.53 -17.34 -11.94
CA LEU A 205 -3.20 -18.62 -11.33
C LEU A 205 -3.38 -18.49 -9.82
N LEU A 206 -4.28 -19.27 -9.25
CA LEU A 206 -4.55 -19.30 -7.81
C LEU A 206 -3.96 -20.56 -7.21
N PHE A 207 -2.95 -20.38 -6.37
CA PHE A 207 -2.30 -21.45 -5.62
C PHE A 207 -2.88 -21.51 -4.22
N ARG A 208 -3.48 -22.64 -3.85
CA ARG A 208 -3.96 -22.90 -2.49
C ARG A 208 -3.01 -23.88 -1.80
N LEU A 209 -2.51 -23.48 -0.64
CA LEU A 209 -1.68 -24.36 0.18
C LEU A 209 -2.52 -25.06 1.25
N GLY A 210 -2.19 -26.32 1.53
CA GLY A 210 -2.75 -27.14 2.60
C GLY A 210 -1.67 -27.61 3.58
N GLY A 211 -2.07 -27.87 4.84
CA GLY A 211 -1.18 -28.33 5.91
C GLY A 211 -0.96 -27.29 7.03
N PRO A 212 0.06 -27.49 7.89
CA PRO A 212 0.37 -26.57 8.98
C PRO A 212 1.09 -25.31 8.46
N LEU A 213 0.31 -24.30 8.11
CA LEU A 213 0.78 -23.06 7.50
C LEU A 213 1.09 -21.99 8.54
N GLY A 214 2.30 -22.04 9.10
CA GLY A 214 2.86 -20.95 9.92
C GLY A 214 3.54 -19.87 9.08
N ASP A 215 3.87 -18.73 9.69
CA ASP A 215 4.47 -17.57 8.99
C ASP A 215 5.79 -17.93 8.28
N GLN A 216 6.63 -18.77 8.88
CA GLN A 216 7.88 -19.25 8.25
C GLN A 216 7.62 -20.07 6.98
N VAL A 217 6.58 -20.91 6.99
CA VAL A 217 6.18 -21.68 5.81
C VAL A 217 5.65 -20.76 4.73
N MET A 218 4.82 -19.78 5.12
CA MET A 218 4.27 -18.79 4.19
C MET A 218 5.36 -17.94 3.54
N GLN A 219 6.38 -17.53 4.29
CA GLN A 219 7.56 -16.82 3.78
C GLN A 219 8.36 -17.68 2.78
N GLN A 220 8.60 -18.95 3.12
CA GLN A 220 9.30 -19.87 2.22
C GLN A 220 8.51 -20.14 0.95
N ALA A 221 7.20 -20.36 1.06
CA ALA A 221 6.32 -20.55 -0.09
C ALA A 221 6.28 -19.30 -0.98
N ALA A 222 6.17 -18.11 -0.39
CA ALA A 222 6.25 -16.85 -1.11
C ALA A 222 7.58 -16.67 -1.85
N SER A 223 8.70 -17.03 -1.22
CA SER A 223 10.01 -17.00 -1.84
C SER A 223 10.11 -17.99 -3.01
N ARG A 224 9.68 -19.25 -2.82
CA ARG A 224 9.69 -20.27 -3.89
C ARG A 224 8.81 -19.82 -5.06
N LEU A 225 7.59 -19.36 -4.77
CA LEU A 225 6.66 -18.88 -5.78
C LEU A 225 7.26 -17.72 -6.58
N SER A 226 7.85 -16.73 -5.90
CA SER A 226 8.47 -15.56 -6.56
C SER A 226 9.65 -15.92 -7.46
N THR A 227 10.36 -17.02 -7.20
CA THR A 227 11.48 -17.49 -8.04
C THR A 227 11.04 -18.25 -9.28
N GLU A 228 9.83 -18.82 -9.27
CA GLU A 228 9.32 -19.63 -10.39
C GLU A 228 8.67 -18.79 -11.50
N PHE A 229 8.30 -17.55 -11.18
CA PHE A 229 7.65 -16.62 -12.11
C PHE A 229 8.57 -15.50 -12.59
N ARG A 230 8.26 -14.95 -13.77
CA ARG A 230 9.03 -13.86 -14.34
C ARG A 230 8.68 -12.57 -13.62
N ARG A 231 9.57 -11.59 -13.62
CA ARG A 231 9.29 -10.24 -13.08
C ARG A 231 8.09 -9.51 -13.72
N ARG A 232 7.69 -9.91 -14.93
CA ARG A 232 6.50 -9.40 -15.61
C ARG A 232 5.21 -10.01 -15.09
N ASP A 233 5.30 -11.20 -14.49
CA ASP A 233 4.19 -11.80 -13.76
C ASP A 233 4.08 -11.11 -12.40
N ARG A 234 2.86 -10.94 -11.89
CA ARG A 234 2.64 -10.39 -10.54
C ARG A 234 2.34 -11.53 -9.60
N VAL A 235 3.03 -11.60 -8.47
CA VAL A 235 2.81 -12.61 -7.44
C VAL A 235 2.36 -11.89 -6.19
N GLY A 236 1.21 -12.28 -5.64
CA GLY A 236 0.62 -11.67 -4.46
C GLY A 236 0.04 -12.68 -3.50
N ARG A 237 -0.12 -12.27 -2.24
CA ARG A 237 -0.89 -13.04 -1.26
C ARG A 237 -2.37 -12.70 -1.43
N TRP A 238 -3.16 -13.69 -1.82
CA TRP A 238 -4.58 -13.52 -2.10
C TRP A 238 -5.43 -13.67 -0.84
N ARG A 239 -5.19 -14.74 -0.07
CA ARG A 239 -5.84 -15.00 1.21
C ARG A 239 -4.86 -15.63 2.19
N LYS A 240 -5.35 -16.04 3.36
CA LYS A 240 -4.51 -16.59 4.44
C LYS A 240 -3.57 -17.71 3.97
N ASN A 241 -4.07 -18.62 3.13
CA ASN A 241 -3.36 -19.78 2.57
C ASN A 241 -3.36 -19.81 1.03
N GLU A 242 -3.67 -18.68 0.38
CA GLU A 242 -3.78 -18.62 -1.08
C GLU A 242 -2.84 -17.54 -1.63
N PHE A 243 -2.18 -17.87 -2.71
CA PHE A 243 -1.38 -16.95 -3.52
C PHE A 243 -2.01 -16.81 -4.89
N ALA A 244 -1.94 -15.60 -5.44
CA ALA A 244 -2.38 -15.34 -6.80
C ALA A 244 -1.17 -14.96 -7.65
N VAL A 245 -1.19 -15.38 -8.91
CA VAL A 245 -0.22 -14.99 -9.92
C VAL A 245 -0.93 -14.47 -11.15
N LEU A 246 -0.64 -13.23 -11.53
CA LEU A 246 -1.06 -12.64 -12.79
C LEU A 246 0.04 -13.00 -13.79
N PHE A 247 -0.22 -14.01 -14.61
CA PHE A 247 0.72 -14.52 -15.60
C PHE A 247 0.56 -13.75 -16.92
N ALA A 248 1.61 -13.06 -17.35
CA ALA A 248 1.61 -12.27 -18.57
C ALA A 248 2.04 -13.15 -19.76
N GLY A 249 1.07 -13.77 -20.43
CA GLY A 249 1.33 -14.64 -21.58
C GLY A 249 0.13 -15.45 -22.06
N PRO A 250 0.33 -16.34 -23.04
CA PRO A 250 -0.72 -17.20 -23.55
C PRO A 250 -1.14 -18.26 -22.52
N PRO A 251 -2.42 -18.68 -22.52
CA PRO A 251 -2.99 -19.57 -21.51
C PRO A 251 -2.30 -20.94 -21.43
N ASP A 252 -1.92 -21.53 -22.56
CA ASP A 252 -1.26 -22.86 -22.60
C ASP A 252 0.06 -22.87 -21.79
N ARG A 253 0.83 -21.78 -21.85
CA ARG A 253 2.06 -21.63 -21.07
C ARG A 253 1.78 -21.32 -19.60
N ALA A 254 0.66 -20.66 -19.32
CA ALA A 254 0.23 -20.40 -17.96
C ALA A 254 -0.12 -21.70 -17.26
N GLU A 255 -0.79 -22.63 -17.95
CA GLU A 255 -1.14 -23.96 -17.45
C GLU A 255 0.08 -24.83 -17.17
N GLU A 256 1.01 -24.95 -18.13
CA GLU A 256 2.25 -25.70 -17.93
C GLU A 256 3.05 -25.15 -16.73
N ARG A 257 3.17 -23.82 -16.63
CA ARG A 257 3.87 -23.16 -15.53
C ARG A 257 3.15 -23.36 -14.20
N ALA A 258 1.83 -23.26 -14.18
CA ALA A 258 1.01 -23.45 -12.98
C ALA A 258 1.21 -24.84 -12.39
N LEU A 259 1.07 -25.89 -13.20
CA LEU A 259 1.24 -27.28 -12.78
C LEU A 259 2.65 -27.56 -12.29
N TYR A 260 3.67 -27.10 -13.04
CA TYR A 260 5.06 -27.21 -12.63
C TYR A 260 5.31 -26.56 -11.26
N THR A 261 4.77 -25.36 -11.07
CA THR A 261 5.00 -24.58 -9.84
C THR A 261 4.27 -25.19 -8.65
N ALA A 262 3.04 -25.68 -8.83
CA ALA A 262 2.30 -26.39 -7.78
C ALA A 262 3.09 -27.60 -7.24
N ALA A 263 3.66 -28.40 -8.14
CA ALA A 263 4.49 -29.55 -7.77
C ALA A 263 5.77 -29.16 -6.99
N ARG A 264 6.30 -27.94 -7.18
CA ARG A 264 7.46 -27.44 -6.41
C ARG A 264 7.09 -26.79 -5.08
N LEU A 265 5.87 -26.29 -4.96
CA LEU A 265 5.33 -25.79 -3.70
C LEU A 265 4.96 -26.94 -2.78
N GLU A 266 4.63 -28.11 -3.33
CA GLU A 266 4.38 -29.32 -2.57
C GLU A 266 5.67 -29.93 -1.97
N GLY A 267 5.53 -30.53 -0.79
CA GLY A 267 6.60 -31.27 -0.13
C GLY A 267 7.09 -30.65 1.18
N PRO A 268 8.33 -30.96 1.59
CA PRO A 268 8.83 -30.59 2.92
C PRO A 268 9.27 -29.12 3.01
N TYR A 269 8.93 -28.50 4.14
CA TYR A 269 9.38 -27.17 4.56
C TYR A 269 10.06 -27.29 5.93
N GLY A 270 11.31 -26.87 5.98
CA GLY A 270 12.08 -26.84 7.23
C GLY A 270 11.75 -25.60 8.04
N LEU A 271 11.46 -25.76 9.32
CA LEU A 271 11.26 -24.69 10.27
C LEU A 271 12.57 -24.38 11.01
N VAL A 272 12.67 -23.18 11.59
CA VAL A 272 13.89 -22.74 12.31
C VAL A 272 14.14 -23.58 13.57
N ASN A 273 13.11 -24.20 14.13
CA ASN A 273 13.22 -25.14 15.26
C ASN A 273 13.74 -26.53 14.85
N GLY A 274 14.01 -26.77 13.56
CA GLY A 274 14.49 -28.04 13.01
C GLY A 274 13.37 -29.04 12.65
N GLU A 275 12.10 -28.70 12.89
CA GLU A 275 10.97 -29.51 12.46
C GLU A 275 10.75 -29.39 10.95
N VAL A 276 10.23 -30.44 10.33
CA VAL A 276 9.86 -30.46 8.91
C VAL A 276 8.37 -30.69 8.80
N VAL A 277 7.69 -29.77 8.14
CA VAL A 277 6.26 -29.90 7.83
C VAL A 277 6.05 -30.19 6.36
N HIS A 278 5.04 -31.01 6.05
CA HIS A 278 4.66 -31.31 4.68
C HIS A 278 3.47 -30.46 4.27
N ILE A 279 3.60 -29.80 3.13
CA ILE A 279 2.60 -28.91 2.55
C ILE A 279 2.12 -29.49 1.23
N THR A 280 0.81 -29.40 1.00
CA THR A 280 0.20 -29.70 -0.30
C THR A 280 -0.11 -28.41 -1.04
N ALA A 281 -0.12 -28.46 -2.37
CA ALA A 281 -0.43 -27.29 -3.20
C ALA A 281 -1.41 -27.66 -4.31
N GLU A 282 -2.49 -26.91 -4.41
CA GLU A 282 -3.47 -27.00 -5.49
C GLU A 282 -3.39 -25.72 -6.33
N VAL A 283 -3.62 -25.84 -7.64
CA VAL A 283 -3.65 -24.69 -8.54
C VAL A 283 -4.92 -24.65 -9.37
N ASN A 284 -5.55 -23.47 -9.41
CA ASN A 284 -6.68 -23.16 -10.28
C ASN A 284 -6.28 -22.08 -11.28
N ILE A 285 -6.63 -22.26 -12.55
CA ILE A 285 -6.29 -21.33 -13.62
C ILE A 285 -7.58 -20.68 -14.12
N LEU A 286 -7.60 -19.35 -14.10
CA LEU A 286 -8.71 -18.54 -14.60
C LEU A 286 -8.25 -17.77 -15.85
N PRO A 287 -8.90 -17.95 -17.01
CA PRO A 287 -8.58 -17.20 -18.22
C PRO A 287 -8.93 -15.71 -18.05
N SER A 288 -8.34 -14.81 -18.87
CA SER A 288 -8.54 -13.35 -18.75
C SER A 288 -9.99 -12.86 -18.89
N SER A 289 -10.92 -13.73 -19.30
CA SER A 289 -12.34 -13.45 -19.47
C SER A 289 -13.22 -13.89 -18.30
N ALA A 290 -12.65 -14.50 -17.25
CA ALA A 290 -13.42 -14.90 -16.07
C ALA A 290 -13.60 -13.71 -15.13
N GLU A 291 -14.85 -13.40 -14.76
CA GLU A 291 -15.14 -12.51 -13.63
C GLU A 291 -14.58 -13.14 -12.34
N LEU A 292 -13.83 -12.36 -11.57
CA LEU A 292 -13.21 -12.74 -10.28
C LEU A 292 -14.22 -12.68 -9.13
#